data_AF-A0A0J7JZS8-F1
#
_entry.id   AF-A0A0J7JZS8-F1
#
_cell.length_a   1.000
_cell.length_b   1.000
_cell.length_c   1.000
_cell.angle_alpha   90.00
_cell.angle_beta   90.00
_cell.angle_gamma   90.00
#
_symmetry.space_group_name_H-M   'P 1'
#
loop_
_entity.id
_entity.type
_entity.pdbx_description
1 polymer ?
#
loop_
_entity_poly.entity_id
_entity_poly.type
_entity_poly.pdbx_seq_one_letter_code
_entity_poly.pdbx_strand_id
1 'polypeptide(L)'
;METHVSQCLANHEGSPGKMEVDVITKMFQRSMENYGLKYVNYIGDGVSKTYTGIVNVAPYDNTPVIKMECIGHLQKRMGSRLRECKKKTKGLGGKGKLTEKVIDKLTVYYGLAIRRHCDSVQNMKNAIWATFYHYSSTDTHPQHSKCPSGSNSWCSWQRASTSDELASFKHDYKALPKDVLDAIKPIYEDLSSDNLLERCVGGFTQNNNESFNQLI
;
A
#
# COMPACT_ATOMS: atom_id res chain seq x y z
N MET A 1 48.17 -35.26 -6.24
CA MET A 1 47.52 -33.99 -5.84
C MET A 1 46.57 -33.62 -6.95
N GLU A 2 45.30 -33.99 -6.83
CA GLU A 2 44.27 -33.49 -7.74
C GLU A 2 43.97 -32.04 -7.36
N THR A 3 44.33 -31.11 -8.25
CA THR A 3 43.99 -29.70 -8.09
C THR A 3 42.50 -29.54 -8.35
N HIS A 4 41.73 -29.35 -7.27
CA HIS A 4 40.32 -29.02 -7.35
C HIS A 4 40.19 -27.66 -8.07
N VAL A 5 39.92 -27.70 -9.38
CA VAL A 5 39.59 -26.49 -10.14
C VAL A 5 38.25 -26.02 -9.58
N SER A 6 38.25 -24.90 -8.86
CA SER A 6 37.00 -24.26 -8.43
C SER A 6 36.31 -23.73 -9.69
N GLN A 7 35.52 -24.58 -10.36
CA GLN A 7 34.62 -24.14 -11.40
C GLN A 7 33.56 -23.26 -10.75
N CYS A 8 33.74 -21.96 -10.89
CA CYS A 8 32.76 -20.97 -10.48
C CYS A 8 31.53 -21.13 -11.40
N LEU A 9 30.40 -21.53 -10.84
CA LEU A 9 29.11 -21.64 -11.56
C LEU A 9 28.40 -20.27 -11.66
N ALA A 10 29.10 -19.16 -11.42
CA ALA A 10 28.51 -17.83 -11.50
C ALA A 10 28.02 -17.56 -12.92
N ASN A 11 26.73 -17.25 -13.05
CA ASN A 11 26.04 -16.94 -14.29
C ASN A 11 25.77 -15.44 -14.47
N HIS A 12 26.29 -14.60 -13.56
CA HIS A 12 26.13 -13.15 -13.57
C HIS A 12 27.36 -12.47 -12.96
N GLU A 13 27.76 -11.34 -13.53
CA GLU A 13 28.81 -10.46 -13.03
C GLU A 13 28.25 -9.09 -12.61
N GLY A 14 28.49 -8.70 -11.36
CA GLY A 14 28.08 -7.40 -10.81
C GLY A 14 27.43 -7.50 -9.44
N SER A 15 26.82 -6.40 -8.98
CA SER A 15 26.17 -6.36 -7.67
C SER A 15 24.84 -7.14 -7.66
N PRO A 16 24.38 -7.61 -6.48
CA PRO A 16 23.07 -8.25 -6.36
C PRO A 16 21.92 -7.39 -6.90
N GLY A 17 21.98 -6.08 -6.70
CA GLY A 17 20.98 -5.15 -7.24
C GLY A 17 21.02 -5.00 -8.76
N LYS A 18 22.15 -5.30 -9.41
CA LYS A 18 22.23 -5.37 -10.88
C LYS A 18 21.66 -6.70 -11.40
N MET A 19 21.91 -7.79 -10.69
CA MET A 19 21.39 -9.12 -11.03
C MET A 19 19.87 -9.12 -11.15
N GLU A 20 19.16 -8.53 -10.18
CA GLU A 20 17.69 -8.43 -10.23
C GLU A 20 17.21 -7.71 -11.50
N VAL A 21 17.85 -6.59 -11.85
CA VAL A 21 17.51 -5.80 -13.04
C VAL A 21 17.76 -6.62 -14.29
N ASP A 22 18.94 -7.23 -14.43
CA ASP A 22 19.34 -7.98 -15.61
C ASP A 22 18.44 -9.21 -15.83
N VAL A 23 18.15 -9.96 -14.75
CA VAL A 23 17.29 -11.16 -14.80
C VAL A 23 15.87 -10.81 -15.22
N ILE A 24 15.23 -9.84 -14.57
CA ILE A 24 13.84 -9.47 -14.89
C ILE A 24 13.76 -8.86 -16.29
N THR A 25 14.71 -8.00 -16.66
CA THR A 25 14.79 -7.42 -18.01
C THR A 25 14.89 -8.52 -19.06
N LYS A 26 15.73 -9.54 -18.83
CA LYS A 26 15.87 -10.68 -19.75
C LYS A 26 14.60 -11.52 -19.83
N MET A 27 13.90 -11.71 -18.72
CA MET A 27 12.62 -12.41 -18.66
C MET A 27 11.57 -11.71 -19.52
N PHE A 28 11.48 -10.38 -19.47
CA PHE A 28 10.56 -9.60 -20.31
C PHE A 28 10.91 -9.72 -21.80
N GLN A 29 12.18 -9.57 -22.17
CA GLN A 29 12.61 -9.64 -23.57
C GLN A 29 12.34 -10.99 -24.24
N ARG A 30 12.51 -12.11 -23.51
CA ARG A 30 12.31 -13.46 -24.05
C ARG A 30 10.88 -13.98 -23.97
N SER A 31 9.99 -13.27 -23.28
CA SER A 31 8.63 -13.76 -22.97
C SER A 31 7.81 -14.05 -24.24
N MET A 32 7.90 -13.20 -25.25
CA MET A 32 7.21 -13.38 -26.53
C MET A 32 7.75 -14.55 -27.33
N GLU A 33 9.07 -14.66 -27.47
CA GLU A 33 9.72 -15.73 -28.24
C GLU A 33 9.51 -17.11 -27.59
N ASN A 34 9.67 -17.19 -26.27
CA ASN A 34 9.62 -18.46 -25.55
C ASN A 34 8.20 -18.92 -25.22
N TYR A 35 7.27 -17.99 -25.01
CA TYR A 35 5.95 -18.31 -24.44
C TYR A 35 4.77 -17.63 -25.16
N GLY A 36 5.02 -16.78 -26.16
CA GLY A 36 3.95 -16.11 -26.92
C GLY A 36 3.11 -15.13 -26.08
N LEU A 37 3.65 -14.60 -24.97
CA LEU A 37 2.92 -13.71 -24.06
C LEU A 37 3.68 -12.39 -23.82
N LYS A 38 2.93 -11.34 -23.45
CA LYS A 38 3.47 -10.04 -23.05
C LYS A 38 3.17 -9.76 -21.58
N TYR A 39 4.19 -9.38 -20.83
CA TYR A 39 4.01 -8.84 -19.48
C TYR A 39 3.71 -7.34 -19.55
N VAL A 40 2.44 -6.97 -19.39
CA VAL A 40 2.02 -5.55 -19.48
C VAL A 40 2.13 -4.78 -18.17
N ASN A 41 2.25 -5.49 -17.05
CA ASN A 41 2.34 -4.88 -15.72
C ASN A 41 3.61 -5.35 -15.00
N TYR A 42 4.32 -4.42 -14.36
CA TYR A 42 5.38 -4.70 -13.41
C TYR A 42 4.94 -4.26 -12.01
N ILE A 43 4.91 -5.21 -11.08
CA ILE A 43 4.57 -4.94 -9.67
C ILE A 43 5.89 -4.81 -8.92
N GLY A 44 6.12 -3.66 -8.30
CA GLY A 44 7.34 -3.46 -7.54
C GLY A 44 7.22 -2.39 -6.47
N ASP A 45 8.15 -2.44 -5.54
CA ASP A 45 8.25 -1.53 -4.43
C ASP A 45 8.89 -0.18 -4.84
N GLY A 46 8.32 0.94 -4.37
CA GLY A 46 8.98 2.25 -4.39
C GLY A 46 9.50 2.69 -5.76
N VAL A 47 10.66 3.36 -5.82
CA VAL A 47 11.38 3.64 -7.08
C VAL A 47 12.24 2.40 -7.39
N SER A 48 12.03 1.80 -8.57
CA SER A 48 12.63 0.51 -8.93
C SER A 48 13.54 0.68 -10.13
N LYS A 49 14.84 0.42 -9.95
CA LYS A 49 15.82 0.35 -11.04
C LYS A 49 15.44 -0.73 -12.06
N THR A 50 14.81 -1.80 -11.59
CA THR A 50 14.27 -2.90 -12.41
C THR A 50 13.23 -2.39 -13.39
N TYR A 51 12.26 -1.58 -12.93
CA TYR A 51 11.28 -0.97 -13.84
C TYR A 51 11.94 -0.09 -14.89
N THR A 52 12.92 0.73 -14.50
CA THR A 52 13.70 1.54 -15.45
C THR A 52 14.42 0.67 -16.48
N GLY A 53 15.01 -0.46 -16.05
CA GLY A 53 15.62 -1.44 -16.96
C GLY A 53 14.62 -1.99 -17.97
N ILE A 54 13.43 -2.39 -17.52
CA ILE A 54 12.35 -2.89 -18.39
C ILE A 54 11.92 -1.83 -19.40
N VAL A 55 11.68 -0.58 -18.96
CA VAL A 55 11.27 0.51 -19.87
C VAL A 55 12.35 0.80 -20.91
N ASN A 56 13.62 0.81 -20.50
CA ASN A 56 14.74 1.12 -21.40
C ASN A 56 14.94 0.08 -22.50
N VAL A 57 14.69 -1.20 -22.22
CA VAL A 57 14.81 -2.24 -23.24
C VAL A 57 13.59 -2.36 -24.15
N ALA A 58 12.49 -1.66 -23.81
CA ALA A 58 11.25 -1.62 -24.58
C ALA A 58 10.87 -3.01 -25.16
N PRO A 59 10.57 -4.01 -24.31
CA PRO A 59 10.52 -5.42 -24.72
C PRO A 59 9.38 -5.71 -25.71
N TYR A 60 8.43 -4.81 -25.87
CA TYR A 60 7.29 -4.93 -26.78
C TYR A 60 7.07 -3.60 -27.51
N ASP A 61 7.19 -3.59 -28.83
CA ASP A 61 7.20 -2.37 -29.66
C ASP A 61 6.08 -1.37 -29.33
N ASN A 62 4.83 -1.84 -29.28
CA ASN A 62 3.64 -1.02 -29.12
C ASN A 62 2.91 -1.28 -27.80
N THR A 63 3.58 -1.86 -26.81
CA THR A 63 2.92 -2.24 -25.54
C THR A 63 3.79 -1.78 -24.36
N PRO A 64 3.53 -0.59 -23.79
CA PRO A 64 4.29 -0.12 -22.66
C PRO A 64 4.01 -1.00 -21.43
N VAL A 65 5.06 -1.25 -20.66
CA VAL A 65 4.92 -1.91 -19.35
C VAL A 65 4.53 -0.87 -18.33
N ILE A 66 3.43 -1.10 -17.62
CA ILE A 66 2.89 -0.19 -16.60
C ILE A 66 3.37 -0.64 -15.22
N LYS A 67 3.81 0.32 -14.41
CA LYS A 67 4.19 0.04 -13.03
C LYS A 67 2.99 0.07 -12.08
N MET A 68 2.72 -1.06 -11.45
CA MET A 68 1.75 -1.19 -10.37
C MET A 68 2.44 -1.09 -9.00
N GLU A 69 1.72 -0.64 -7.99
CA GLU A 69 2.17 -0.59 -6.60
C GLU A 69 1.84 -1.90 -5.88
N CYS A 70 2.78 -2.40 -5.08
CA CYS A 70 2.52 -3.48 -4.14
C CYS A 70 1.71 -2.92 -2.95
N ILE A 71 0.49 -3.43 -2.72
CA ILE A 71 -0.33 -2.97 -1.60
C ILE A 71 0.37 -3.20 -0.26
N GLY A 72 1.05 -4.34 -0.12
CA GLY A 72 1.81 -4.66 1.10
C GLY A 72 2.87 -3.60 1.40
N HIS A 73 3.53 -3.09 0.37
CA HIS A 73 4.51 -2.01 0.49
C HIS A 73 3.86 -0.68 0.85
N LEU A 74 2.76 -0.30 0.20
CA LEU A 74 2.03 0.93 0.55
C LEU A 74 1.47 0.90 1.96
N GLN A 75 0.97 -0.26 2.41
CA GLN A 75 0.56 -0.46 3.79
C GLN A 75 1.73 -0.19 4.75
N LYS A 76 2.89 -0.80 4.52
CA LYS A 76 4.10 -0.52 5.32
C LYS A 76 4.48 0.96 5.28
N ARG A 77 4.36 1.61 4.10
CA ARG A 77 4.64 3.04 3.91
C ARG A 77 3.77 3.93 4.80
N MET A 78 2.46 3.66 4.90
CA MET A 78 1.56 4.39 5.82
C MET A 78 2.09 4.30 7.27
N GLY A 79 2.38 3.10 7.75
CA GLY A 79 2.90 2.89 9.10
C GLY A 79 4.23 3.60 9.35
N SER A 80 5.16 3.53 8.40
CA SER A 80 6.45 4.21 8.49
C SER A 80 6.30 5.73 8.57
N ARG A 81 5.44 6.33 7.72
CA ARG A 81 5.23 7.79 7.73
C ARG A 81 4.55 8.28 8.99
N LEU A 82 3.60 7.53 9.54
CA LEU A 82 2.97 7.87 10.81
C LEU A 82 3.97 7.81 11.98
N ARG A 83 4.86 6.80 12.00
CA ARG A 83 5.94 6.71 13.01
C ARG A 83 6.94 7.85 12.87
N GLU A 84 7.30 8.20 11.65
CA GLU A 84 8.20 9.32 11.39
C GLU A 84 7.59 10.66 11.80
N CYS A 85 6.32 10.90 11.47
CA CYS A 85 5.56 12.07 11.92
C CYS A 85 5.54 12.18 13.45
N LYS A 86 5.19 11.08 14.13
CA LYS A 86 5.23 10.98 15.60
C LYS A 86 6.63 11.31 16.17
N LYS A 87 7.69 10.83 15.53
CA LYS A 87 9.09 11.06 15.97
C LYS A 87 9.52 12.52 15.79
N LYS A 88 9.14 13.15 14.67
CA LYS A 88 9.56 14.51 14.32
C LYS A 88 8.77 15.58 15.08
N THR A 89 7.52 15.30 15.44
CA THR A 89 6.64 16.29 16.08
C THR A 89 6.48 16.00 17.56
N LYS A 90 7.04 16.86 18.41
CA LYS A 90 6.90 16.75 19.87
C LYS A 90 5.42 16.77 20.27
N GLY A 91 5.04 15.89 21.19
CA GLY A 91 3.70 15.86 21.77
C GLY A 91 2.65 15.07 20.98
N LEU A 92 2.98 14.45 19.83
CA LEU A 92 2.03 13.58 19.11
C LEU A 92 1.89 12.18 19.72
N GLY A 93 2.85 11.74 20.53
CA GLY A 93 2.78 10.49 21.28
C GLY A 93 1.98 10.61 22.58
N GLY A 94 1.79 9.48 23.27
CA GLY A 94 1.14 9.42 24.58
C GLY A 94 -0.28 8.87 24.57
N LYS A 95 -0.84 8.65 25.76
CA LYS A 95 -2.17 8.05 25.95
C LYS A 95 -3.24 8.91 25.28
N GLY A 96 -4.05 8.30 24.43
CA GLY A 96 -5.12 8.98 23.69
C GLY A 96 -4.66 9.78 22.46
N LYS A 97 -3.40 9.62 22.03
CA LYS A 97 -2.85 10.23 20.81
C LYS A 97 -2.33 9.15 19.84
N LEU A 98 -1.30 9.47 19.04
CA LEU A 98 -0.69 8.59 18.05
C LEU A 98 0.23 7.55 18.71
N THR A 99 -0.38 6.58 19.41
CA THR A 99 0.33 5.43 20.01
C THR A 99 0.73 4.40 18.95
N GLU A 100 1.67 3.49 19.24
CA GLU A 100 2.02 2.41 18.30
C GLU A 100 0.80 1.58 17.91
N LYS A 101 -0.07 1.23 18.87
CA LYS A 101 -1.30 0.48 18.60
C LYS A 101 -2.25 1.22 17.64
N VAL A 102 -2.34 2.55 17.77
CA VAL A 102 -3.13 3.37 16.85
C VAL A 102 -2.48 3.37 15.46
N ILE A 103 -1.16 3.54 15.37
CA ILE A 103 -0.43 3.48 14.10
C ILE A 103 -0.64 2.13 13.41
N ASP A 104 -0.49 1.02 14.12
CA ASP A 104 -0.69 -0.33 13.58
C ASP A 104 -2.11 -0.51 13.05
N LYS A 105 -3.10 -0.03 13.81
CA LYS A 105 -4.50 -0.07 13.41
C LYS A 105 -4.75 0.74 12.13
N LEU A 106 -4.32 2.00 12.08
CA LEU A 106 -4.47 2.85 10.88
C LEU A 106 -3.73 2.26 9.67
N THR A 107 -2.57 1.66 9.90
CA THR A 107 -1.79 0.97 8.88
C THR A 107 -2.58 -0.21 8.28
N VAL A 108 -3.14 -1.07 9.12
CA VAL A 108 -3.96 -2.20 8.67
C VAL A 108 -5.20 -1.72 7.92
N TYR A 109 -5.89 -0.70 8.45
CA TYR A 109 -7.10 -0.16 7.84
C TYR A 109 -6.83 0.47 6.47
N TYR A 110 -5.73 1.20 6.31
CA TYR A 110 -5.29 1.72 5.02
C TYR A 110 -5.11 0.60 3.99
N GLY A 111 -4.39 -0.47 4.35
CA GLY A 111 -4.21 -1.62 3.45
C GLY A 111 -5.53 -2.34 3.14
N LEU A 112 -6.45 -2.46 4.11
CA LEU A 112 -7.77 -3.06 3.89
C LEU A 112 -8.64 -2.20 2.96
N ALA A 113 -8.59 -0.88 3.09
CA ALA A 113 -9.33 0.05 2.22
C ALA A 113 -8.93 -0.13 0.76
N ILE A 114 -7.64 -0.29 0.47
CA ILE A 114 -7.15 -0.53 -0.90
C ILE A 114 -7.57 -1.93 -1.38
N ARG A 115 -7.31 -3.00 -0.59
CA ARG A 115 -7.61 -4.38 -1.03
C ARG A 115 -9.08 -4.65 -1.29
N ARG A 116 -9.99 -4.04 -0.51
CA ARG A 116 -11.44 -4.26 -0.63
C ARG A 116 -12.09 -3.45 -1.74
N HIS A 117 -11.37 -2.50 -2.31
CA HIS A 117 -11.88 -1.57 -3.31
C HIS A 117 -10.90 -1.41 -4.49
N CYS A 118 -10.07 -2.43 -4.75
CA CYS A 118 -9.01 -2.38 -5.76
C CYS A 118 -9.54 -2.31 -7.20
N ASP A 119 -10.85 -2.31 -7.39
CA ASP A 119 -11.57 -2.09 -8.64
C ASP A 119 -11.87 -0.62 -8.93
N SER A 120 -11.77 0.28 -7.92
CA SER A 120 -12.14 1.69 -8.08
C SER A 120 -11.29 2.64 -7.24
N VAL A 121 -10.57 3.53 -7.93
CA VAL A 121 -9.78 4.62 -7.32
C VAL A 121 -10.63 5.47 -6.37
N GLN A 122 -11.83 5.83 -6.80
CA GLN A 122 -12.73 6.65 -6.01
C GLN A 122 -13.21 5.93 -4.73
N ASN A 123 -13.46 4.62 -4.82
CA ASN A 123 -13.86 3.82 -3.66
C ASN A 123 -12.68 3.61 -2.69
N MET A 124 -11.46 3.36 -3.20
CA MET A 124 -10.25 3.32 -2.37
C MET A 124 -10.07 4.63 -1.61
N LYS A 125 -10.13 5.77 -2.31
CA LYS A 125 -9.99 7.10 -1.71
C LYS A 125 -11.05 7.35 -0.64
N ASN A 126 -12.30 7.05 -0.93
CA ASN A 126 -13.39 7.18 0.04
C ASN A 126 -13.18 6.31 1.27
N ALA A 127 -12.80 5.04 1.09
CA ALA A 127 -12.55 4.11 2.20
C ALA A 127 -11.33 4.50 3.04
N ILE A 128 -10.26 5.01 2.42
CA ILE A 128 -9.09 5.57 3.13
C ILE A 128 -9.53 6.75 4.00
N TRP A 129 -10.22 7.73 3.41
CA TRP A 129 -10.68 8.91 4.14
C TRP A 129 -11.75 8.59 5.19
N ALA A 130 -12.55 7.54 5.01
CA ALA A 130 -13.51 7.08 6.02
C ALA A 130 -12.83 6.81 7.37
N THR A 131 -11.64 6.23 7.36
CA THR A 131 -10.89 5.93 8.60
C THR A 131 -10.38 7.20 9.28
N PHE A 132 -9.91 8.20 8.52
CA PHE A 132 -9.50 9.50 9.05
C PHE A 132 -10.69 10.21 9.71
N TYR A 133 -11.81 10.33 8.99
CA TYR A 133 -12.99 11.04 9.50
C TYR A 133 -13.63 10.32 10.68
N HIS A 134 -13.68 8.99 10.66
CA HIS A 134 -14.11 8.19 11.79
C HIS A 134 -13.30 8.55 13.05
N TYR A 135 -11.96 8.53 13.00
CA TYR A 135 -11.15 8.90 14.17
C TYR A 135 -11.14 10.40 14.51
N SER A 136 -11.71 11.27 13.68
CA SER A 136 -11.99 12.67 14.00
C SER A 136 -13.37 12.90 14.63
N SER A 137 -14.24 11.89 14.57
CA SER A 137 -15.64 11.98 14.96
C SER A 137 -15.82 12.05 16.47
N THR A 138 -16.75 12.89 16.91
CA THR A 138 -17.18 13.01 18.32
C THR A 138 -18.70 12.94 18.41
N ASP A 139 -19.23 12.72 19.62
CA ASP A 139 -20.70 12.72 19.84
C ASP A 139 -21.37 14.02 19.37
N THR A 140 -20.70 15.17 19.55
CA THR A 140 -21.23 16.49 19.16
C THR A 140 -20.95 16.85 17.71
N HIS A 141 -19.95 16.23 17.08
CA HIS A 141 -19.57 16.45 15.69
C HIS A 141 -19.31 15.10 15.01
N PRO A 142 -20.37 14.37 14.63
CA PRO A 142 -20.23 13.06 13.99
C PRO A 142 -19.69 13.19 12.56
N GLN A 143 -18.69 12.38 12.20
CA GLN A 143 -17.98 12.43 10.92
C GLN A 143 -17.96 11.05 10.22
N HIS A 144 -19.15 10.47 10.03
CA HIS A 144 -19.30 9.08 9.55
C HIS A 144 -19.80 8.94 8.11
N SER A 145 -19.98 10.05 7.38
CA SER A 145 -20.57 10.06 6.03
C SER A 145 -19.83 9.21 5.00
N LYS A 146 -18.51 9.01 5.17
CA LYS A 146 -17.69 8.13 4.31
C LYS A 146 -17.61 6.69 4.78
N CYS A 147 -18.07 6.38 6.00
CA CYS A 147 -18.13 5.01 6.48
C CYS A 147 -19.19 4.24 5.66
N PRO A 148 -18.99 2.93 5.40
CA PRO A 148 -20.02 2.11 4.76
C PRO A 148 -21.34 2.20 5.51
N SER A 149 -22.46 2.33 4.81
CA SER A 149 -23.79 2.33 5.43
C SER A 149 -24.31 0.91 5.66
N GLY A 150 -25.39 0.78 6.41
CA GLY A 150 -26.11 -0.49 6.61
C GLY A 150 -25.71 -1.25 7.87
N SER A 151 -26.51 -2.26 8.21
CA SER A 151 -26.35 -3.09 9.41
C SER A 151 -25.04 -3.89 9.45
N ASN A 152 -24.48 -4.21 8.29
CA ASN A 152 -23.19 -4.90 8.17
C ASN A 152 -21.98 -3.95 8.18
N SER A 153 -22.19 -2.65 8.43
CA SER A 153 -21.10 -1.70 8.52
C SER A 153 -20.19 -2.00 9.71
N TRP A 154 -18.88 -1.86 9.51
CA TRP A 154 -17.94 -1.87 10.61
C TRP A 154 -18.10 -0.63 11.52
N CYS A 155 -18.68 0.46 11.00
CA CYS A 155 -18.91 1.68 11.75
C CYS A 155 -20.18 1.56 12.62
N SER A 156 -20.00 1.62 13.94
CA SER A 156 -21.09 1.53 14.92
C SER A 156 -22.13 2.63 14.75
N TRP A 157 -21.71 3.84 14.40
CA TRP A 157 -22.61 4.95 14.11
C TRP A 157 -23.49 4.69 12.89
N GLN A 158 -22.93 4.12 11.81
CA GLN A 158 -23.72 3.79 10.60
C GLN A 158 -24.73 2.66 10.85
N ARG A 159 -24.38 1.70 11.71
CA ARG A 159 -25.33 0.68 12.16
C ARG A 159 -26.47 1.29 12.97
N ALA A 160 -26.16 2.13 13.96
CA ALA A 160 -27.17 2.82 14.76
C ALA A 160 -28.07 3.73 13.90
N SER A 161 -27.50 4.42 12.91
CA SER A 161 -28.25 5.19 11.90
C SER A 161 -29.24 4.31 11.12
N THR A 162 -28.83 3.11 10.74
CA THR A 162 -29.69 2.17 10.01
C THR A 162 -30.82 1.60 10.87
N SER A 163 -30.58 1.42 12.17
CA SER A 163 -31.55 0.87 13.14
C SER A 163 -32.41 1.94 13.84
N ASP A 164 -32.29 3.22 13.47
CA ASP A 164 -32.95 4.36 14.13
C ASP A 164 -32.60 4.52 15.64
N GLU A 165 -31.37 4.16 16.02
CA GLU A 165 -30.87 4.17 17.40
C GLU A 165 -29.89 5.33 17.70
N LEU A 166 -29.81 6.33 16.81
CA LEU A 166 -28.86 7.44 16.93
C LEU A 166 -29.06 8.28 18.19
N ALA A 167 -30.30 8.41 18.68
CA ALA A 167 -30.60 9.20 19.88
C ALA A 167 -29.86 8.68 21.13
N SER A 168 -29.64 7.37 21.22
CA SER A 168 -28.91 6.71 22.30
C SER A 168 -27.44 6.41 21.97
N PHE A 169 -26.98 6.72 20.77
CA PHE A 169 -25.64 6.37 20.33
C PHE A 169 -24.56 7.15 21.09
N LYS A 170 -23.49 6.43 21.46
CA LYS A 170 -22.26 7.00 22.04
C LYS A 170 -21.05 6.37 21.38
N HIS A 171 -20.05 7.19 21.08
CA HIS A 171 -18.80 6.69 20.52
C HIS A 171 -18.11 5.73 21.51
N ASP A 172 -17.70 4.57 21.00
CA ASP A 172 -16.97 3.53 21.74
C ASP A 172 -15.44 3.76 21.74
N TYR A 173 -14.99 4.85 21.13
CA TYR A 173 -13.61 5.29 21.11
C TYR A 173 -13.49 6.79 21.41
N LYS A 174 -12.29 7.18 21.83
CA LYS A 174 -11.91 8.59 21.96
C LYS A 174 -11.37 9.09 20.63
N ALA A 175 -11.92 10.21 20.13
CA ALA A 175 -11.41 10.89 18.95
C ALA A 175 -9.93 11.24 19.09
N LEU A 176 -9.19 11.20 17.98
CA LEU A 176 -7.83 11.71 17.94
C LEU A 176 -7.85 13.23 18.14
N PRO A 177 -6.95 13.76 19.00
CA PRO A 177 -6.83 15.20 19.19
C PRO A 177 -6.52 15.95 17.89
N LYS A 178 -6.97 17.21 17.81
CA LYS A 178 -6.83 18.04 16.61
C LYS A 178 -5.38 18.19 16.15
N ASP A 179 -4.43 18.36 17.08
CA ASP A 179 -2.99 18.42 16.79
C ASP A 179 -2.48 17.14 16.10
N VAL A 180 -2.99 15.97 16.49
CA VAL A 180 -2.67 14.70 15.83
C VAL A 180 -3.29 14.63 14.44
N LEU A 181 -4.58 14.96 14.31
CA LEU A 181 -5.30 14.94 13.04
C LEU A 181 -4.64 15.86 12.00
N ASP A 182 -4.33 17.10 12.39
CA ASP A 182 -3.68 18.07 11.53
C ASP A 182 -2.29 17.57 11.08
N ALA A 183 -1.53 16.92 11.98
CA ALA A 183 -0.20 16.41 11.66
C ALA A 183 -0.20 15.20 10.71
N ILE A 184 -1.21 14.34 10.77
CA ILE A 184 -1.29 13.14 9.92
C ILE A 184 -2.08 13.37 8.63
N LYS A 185 -2.88 14.42 8.53
CA LYS A 185 -3.69 14.73 7.34
C LYS A 185 -2.86 14.79 6.05
N PRO A 186 -1.68 15.43 5.99
CA PRO A 186 -0.86 15.43 4.78
C PRO A 186 -0.40 14.03 4.33
N ILE A 187 -0.28 13.08 5.27
CA ILE A 187 0.05 11.68 4.94
C ILE A 187 -1.15 11.02 4.25
N TYR A 188 -2.37 11.27 4.73
CA TYR A 188 -3.59 10.79 4.08
C TYR A 188 -3.77 11.41 2.69
N GLU A 189 -3.53 12.70 2.53
CA GLU A 189 -3.61 13.40 1.24
C GLU A 189 -2.65 12.77 0.21
N ASP A 190 -1.38 12.60 0.57
CA ASP A 190 -0.38 12.03 -0.33
C ASP A 190 -0.64 10.54 -0.64
N LEU A 191 -0.96 9.74 0.38
CA LEU A 191 -1.24 8.30 0.24
C LEU A 191 -2.65 7.99 -0.29
N SER A 192 -3.44 9.00 -0.63
CA SER A 192 -4.72 8.85 -1.33
C SER A 192 -4.79 9.65 -2.63
N SER A 193 -3.64 10.06 -3.16
CA SER A 193 -3.54 10.72 -4.46
C SER A 193 -3.99 9.78 -5.59
N ASP A 194 -4.67 10.34 -6.59
CA ASP A 194 -5.25 9.54 -7.67
C ASP A 194 -4.17 8.80 -8.45
N ASN A 195 -3.02 9.46 -8.73
CA ASN A 195 -1.87 8.83 -9.39
C ASN A 195 -1.32 7.60 -8.62
N LEU A 196 -1.31 7.64 -7.29
CA LEU A 196 -0.88 6.50 -6.49
C LEU A 196 -1.92 5.38 -6.53
N LEU A 197 -3.20 5.73 -6.39
CA LEU A 197 -4.30 4.76 -6.32
C LEU A 197 -4.63 4.12 -7.68
N GLU A 198 -4.42 4.81 -8.79
CA GLU A 198 -4.47 4.23 -10.15
C GLU A 198 -3.53 3.03 -10.27
N ARG A 199 -2.34 3.14 -9.68
CA ARG A 199 -1.34 2.05 -9.66
C ARG A 199 -1.66 0.96 -8.65
N CYS A 200 -2.72 1.11 -7.84
CA CYS A 200 -3.21 0.09 -6.92
C CYS A 200 -4.37 -0.74 -7.50
N VAL A 201 -4.91 -0.34 -8.67
CA VAL A 201 -6.01 -1.06 -9.32
C VAL A 201 -5.60 -2.50 -9.62
N GLY A 202 -6.50 -3.46 -9.35
CA GLY A 202 -6.23 -4.90 -9.45
C GLY A 202 -5.63 -5.52 -8.18
N GLY A 203 -5.14 -4.71 -7.24
CA GLY A 203 -4.87 -5.16 -5.88
C GLY A 203 -3.63 -6.03 -5.69
N PHE A 204 -2.59 -5.79 -6.49
CA PHE A 204 -1.43 -6.67 -6.58
C PHE A 204 -0.52 -6.67 -5.33
N THR A 205 0.14 -7.80 -5.09
CA THR A 205 1.15 -7.98 -4.02
C THR A 205 2.38 -8.72 -4.56
N GLN A 206 3.56 -8.43 -3.99
CA GLN A 206 4.83 -9.03 -4.42
C GLN A 206 5.05 -10.45 -3.89
N ASN A 207 4.29 -10.92 -2.89
CA ASN A 207 4.53 -12.21 -2.23
C ASN A 207 4.57 -13.42 -3.17
N ASN A 208 3.85 -13.39 -4.30
CA ASN A 208 3.92 -14.47 -5.30
C ASN A 208 5.26 -14.51 -6.06
N ASN A 209 5.99 -13.39 -6.12
CA ASN A 209 7.31 -13.31 -6.75
C ASN A 209 8.42 -13.62 -5.72
N GLU A 210 8.22 -13.30 -4.44
CA GLU A 210 9.21 -13.56 -3.38
C GLU A 210 9.42 -15.04 -3.07
N SER A 211 8.41 -15.91 -3.31
CA SER A 211 8.61 -17.35 -3.20
C SER A 211 9.60 -17.89 -4.24
N PHE A 212 9.76 -17.22 -5.38
CA PHE A 212 10.76 -17.59 -6.39
C PHE A 212 12.16 -17.12 -5.99
N ASN A 213 12.28 -15.97 -5.30
CA ASN A 213 13.57 -15.44 -4.83
C ASN A 213 14.24 -16.31 -3.76
N GLN A 214 13.52 -17.23 -3.11
CA GLN A 214 14.12 -18.23 -2.20
C GLN A 214 14.69 -19.46 -2.93
N LEU A 215 14.43 -19.59 -4.23
CA LEU A 215 14.85 -20.72 -5.06
C LEU A 215 16.04 -20.38 -6.00
N ILE A 216 16.54 -19.13 -5.96
CA ILE A 216 17.71 -18.64 -6.70
C ILE A 216 18.84 -18.42 -5.70
#